data_AF-A0A1Y0MAV1-F1
#
_entry.id   AF-A0A1Y0MAV1-F1
#
_cell.length_a   1.000
_cell.length_b   1.000
_cell.length_c   1.000
_cell.angle_alpha   90.00
_cell.angle_beta   90.00
_cell.angle_gamma   90.00
#
_symmetry.space_group_name_H-M   'P 1'
#
loop_
_entity.id
_entity.type
_entity.pdbx_description
1 polymer ?
#
loop_
_entity_poly.entity_id
_entity_poly.type
_entity_poly.pdbx_seq_one_letter_code
_entity_poly.pdbx_strand_id
1 'polypeptide(L)' 'MYKTKQFFFFFVMMIFLTKSSYSQCAMCKAVVENGDISMAEGVNNGITYLMVFPYLLIGFLFYAIYSYKKKSKN' A
#
# COMPACT_ATOMS: atom_id res chain seq x y z
N MET A 1 0.25 33.61 -6.03
CA MET A 1 -1.20 33.37 -5.85
C MET A 1 -1.76 32.21 -6.68
N TYR A 2 -1.43 32.08 -7.97
CA TYR A 2 -1.98 31.00 -8.81
C TYR A 2 -1.55 29.57 -8.38
N LYS A 3 -0.30 29.40 -7.92
CA LYS A 3 0.26 28.11 -7.47
C LYS A 3 -0.49 27.51 -6.27
N THR A 4 -0.87 28.32 -5.28
CA THR A 4 -1.63 27.86 -4.10
C THR A 4 -3.07 27.52 -4.45
N LYS A 5 -3.71 28.29 -5.34
CA LYS A 5 -5.05 27.97 -5.86
C LYS A 5 -5.05 26.68 -6.70
N GLN A 6 -4.00 26.44 -7.47
CA GLN A 6 -3.83 25.22 -8.26
C GLN A 6 -3.58 23.99 -7.37
N PHE A 7 -2.80 24.13 -6.30
CA PHE A 7 -2.60 23.07 -5.31
C PHE A 7 -3.90 22.75 -4.57
N PHE A 8 -4.65 23.78 -4.17
CA PHE A 8 -5.98 23.61 -3.56
C PHE A 8 -6.96 22.92 -4.50
N PHE A 9 -7.00 23.33 -5.77
CA PHE A 9 -7.83 22.69 -6.79
C PHE A 9 -7.47 21.22 -7.01
N PHE A 10 -6.18 20.90 -7.08
CA PHE A 10 -5.70 19.53 -7.22
C PHE A 10 -6.05 18.65 -6.01
N PHE A 11 -5.90 19.19 -4.80
CA PHE A 11 -6.28 18.51 -3.56
C PHE A 11 -7.78 18.20 -3.50
N VAL A 12 -8.62 19.18 -3.86
CA VAL A 12 -10.06 19.01 -3.95
C VAL A 12 -10.43 17.94 -4.98
N MET A 13 -9.81 17.98 -6.17
CA MET A 13 -10.04 16.99 -7.22
C MET A 13 -9.69 15.54 -6.78
N MET A 14 -8.61 15.36 -6.01
CA MET A 14 -8.21 14.05 -5.49
C MET A 14 -9.24 13.45 -4.52
N ILE A 15 -9.92 14.27 -3.71
CA ILE A 15 -10.97 13.81 -2.81
C ILE A 15 -12.18 13.27 -3.59
N PHE A 16 -12.55 13.94 -4.68
CA PHE A 16 -13.67 13.53 -5.53
C PHE A 16 -13.36 12.34 -6.45
N LEU A 17 -12.08 11.98 -6.61
CA LEU A 17 -11.65 10.77 -7.33
C LEU A 17 -11.68 9.50 -6.47
N THR A 18 -12.02 9.61 -5.18
CA THR A 18 -12.14 8.45 -4.31
C THR A 18 -13.34 7.59 -4.75
N LYS A 19 -13.07 6.38 -5.24
CA LYS A 19 -14.11 5.39 -5.50
C LYS A 19 -14.39 4.63 -4.20
N SER A 20 -15.67 4.38 -3.93
CA SER A 20 -16.09 3.45 -2.87
C SER A 20 -15.49 2.08 -3.16
N SER A 21 -14.38 1.78 -2.50
CA SER A 21 -13.75 0.48 -2.54
C SER A 21 -14.49 -0.34 -1.49
N TYR A 22 -15.46 -1.14 -1.91
CA TYR A 22 -15.98 -2.19 -1.05
C TYR A 22 -14.77 -2.97 -0.56
N SER A 23 -14.57 -3.06 0.75
CA SER A 23 -13.53 -3.91 1.30
C SER A 23 -13.67 -5.27 0.61
N GLN A 24 -12.63 -5.75 -0.07
CA GLN A 24 -12.67 -7.04 -0.77
C GLN A 24 -12.94 -8.22 0.18
N CYS A 25 -13.14 -7.96 1.48
CA CYS A 25 -13.61 -8.88 2.49
C CYS A 25 -14.79 -9.75 2.05
N ALA A 26 -15.78 -9.26 1.28
CA ALA A 26 -16.89 -10.10 0.83
C ALA A 26 -16.54 -11.00 -0.39
N MET A 27 -15.64 -10.54 -1.27
CA MET A 27 -15.19 -11.31 -2.44
C MET A 27 -14.13 -12.34 -2.06
N CYS A 28 -13.13 -11.96 -1.28
CA CYS A 28 -12.10 -12.86 -0.77
C CYS A 28 -12.69 -13.93 0.16
N LYS A 29 -13.68 -13.56 0.99
CA LYS A 29 -14.38 -14.53 1.86
C LYS A 29 -15.22 -15.52 1.05
N ALA A 30 -15.94 -15.07 0.03
CA ALA A 30 -16.72 -15.96 -0.83
C ALA A 30 -15.83 -16.94 -1.63
N VAL A 31 -14.68 -16.49 -2.12
CA VAL A 31 -13.72 -17.35 -2.83
C VAL A 31 -13.01 -18.33 -1.88
N VAL A 32 -12.72 -17.94 -0.64
CA VAL A 32 -12.11 -18.82 0.36
C VAL A 32 -13.12 -19.83 0.92
N GLU A 33 -14.36 -19.42 1.22
CA GLU A 33 -15.37 -20.30 1.82
C GLU A 33 -16.04 -21.24 0.80
N ASN A 34 -16.12 -20.86 -0.49
CA ASN A 34 -16.66 -21.71 -1.55
C ASN A 34 -15.57 -22.34 -2.44
N GLY A 35 -14.30 -22.00 -2.22
CA GLY A 35 -13.17 -22.50 -2.98
C GLY A 35 -12.59 -23.79 -2.39
N ASP A 36 -11.79 -24.48 -3.20
CA ASP A 36 -11.10 -25.70 -2.78
C ASP A 36 -9.93 -25.39 -1.81
N ILE A 37 -9.41 -26.41 -1.13
CA ILE A 37 -8.37 -26.25 -0.09
C ILE A 37 -7.14 -25.50 -0.63
N SER A 38 -6.80 -25.74 -1.90
CA SER A 38 -5.69 -25.07 -2.61
C SER A 38 -5.91 -23.56 -2.83
N MET A 39 -7.16 -23.12 -3.00
CA MET A 39 -7.51 -21.69 -3.10
C MET A 39 -7.34 -20.99 -1.76
N ALA A 40 -7.79 -21.63 -0.66
CA ALA A 40 -7.63 -21.09 0.68
C ALA A 40 -6.14 -20.95 1.07
N GLU A 41 -5.32 -21.94 0.72
CA GLU A 41 -3.88 -21.90 0.94
C GLU A 41 -3.20 -20.79 0.11
N GLY A 42 -3.61 -20.61 -1.14
CA GLY A 42 -3.15 -19.52 -2.00
C GLY A 42 -3.43 -18.14 -1.42
N VAL A 43 -4.60 -17.94 -0.82
CA VAL A 43 -4.96 -16.68 -0.14
C VAL A 43 -4.12 -16.46 1.10
N ASN A 44 -3.91 -17.48 1.94
CA ASN A 44 -3.07 -17.36 3.14
C ASN A 44 -1.63 -16.97 2.78
N ASN A 45 -1.06 -17.60 1.75
CA ASN A 45 0.27 -17.27 1.24
C ASN A 45 0.33 -15.83 0.69
N GLY A 46 -0.74 -15.37 0.02
CA GLY A 46 -0.85 -14.00 -0.46
C GLY A 46 -0.86 -12.97 0.67
N ILE A 47 -1.58 -13.23 1.77
CA ILE A 47 -1.61 -12.34 2.94
C ILE A 47 -0.21 -12.23 3.55
N THR A 48 0.48 -13.34 3.74
CA THR A 48 1.85 -13.32 4.27
C THR A 48 2.80 -12.55 3.35
N TYR A 49 2.71 -12.76 2.03
CA TYR A 49 3.53 -12.04 1.06
C TYR A 49 3.31 -10.52 1.12
N LEU A 50 2.05 -10.08 1.16
CA LEU A 50 1.69 -8.67 1.26
C LEU A 50 2.10 -8.05 2.60
N MET A 51 2.10 -8.83 3.69
CA MET A 51 2.54 -8.37 5.01
C MET A 51 4.05 -8.18 5.10
N VAL A 52 4.85 -9.04 4.46
CA VAL A 52 6.33 -8.94 4.47
C VAL A 52 6.82 -7.68 3.75
N PHE A 53 6.15 -7.30 2.67
CA PHE A 53 6.59 -6.21 1.80
C PHE A 53 6.75 -4.84 2.51
N PRO A 54 5.80 -4.36 3.34
CA PRO A 54 5.95 -3.15 4.15
C PRO A 54 7.20 -3.15 5.04
N TYR A 55 7.55 -4.27 5.66
CA TYR A 55 8.73 -4.34 6.54
C TYR A 55 10.03 -4.20 5.76
N LEU A 56 10.10 -4.81 4.57
CA LEU A 56 11.26 -4.68 3.68
C LEU A 56 11.45 -3.23 3.21
N LEU A 57 10.36 -2.56 2.83
CA LEU A 57 10.40 -1.15 2.43
C LEU A 57 10.89 -0.25 3.56
N ILE A 58 10.40 -0.46 4.79
CA ILE A 58 10.85 0.32 5.96
C ILE A 58 12.33 0.07 6.25
N GLY A 59 12.78 -1.19 6.20
CA GLY A 59 14.20 -1.52 6.38
C GLY A 59 15.10 -0.87 5.32
N PHE A 60 14.68 -0.92 4.05
CA PHE A 60 15.37 -0.25 2.96
C PHE A 60 15.41 1.27 3.14
N LEU A 61 14.31 1.89 3.57
CA LEU A 61 14.23 3.32 3.84
C LEU A 61 15.22 3.74 4.93
N PHE A 62 15.29 3.00 6.04
CA PHE A 62 16.24 3.29 7.11
C PHE A 62 17.70 3.14 6.64
N TYR A 63 18.00 2.10 5.87
CA TYR A 63 19.32 1.92 5.27
C TYR A 63 19.69 3.08 4.34
N ALA A 64 18.77 3.53 3.49
CA ALA A 64 18.98 4.66 2.60
C ALA A 64 19.25 5.97 3.37
N ILE A 65 18.48 6.24 4.42
CA ILE A 65 18.67 7.42 5.29
C ILE A 65 20.03 7.36 6.01
N TYR A 66 20.40 6.20 6.54
CA TYR A 66 21.68 6.01 7.21
C TYR A 66 22.86 6.24 6.25
N SER A 67 22.80 5.63 5.05
CA SER A 67 23.80 5.80 4.00
C SER A 67 23.95 7.26 3.58
N TYR A 68 22.82 7.96 3.38
CA TYR A 68 22.81 9.38 3.04
C TYR A 68 23.47 10.25 4.13
N LYS A 69 23.09 10.03 5.40
CA LYS A 69 23.69 10.76 6.54
C LYS A 69 25.17 10.48 6.69
N LYS A 70 25.62 9.23 6.48
CA LYS A 70 27.04 8.86 6.51
C LYS A 70 27.82 9.55 5.41
N LYS A 71 27.28 9.61 4.18
CA LYS A 71 27.92 10.30 3.05
C LYS A 71 27.96 11.82 3.22
N SER A 72 26.98 12.41 3.90
CA SER A 72 26.94 13.86 4.17
C SER A 72 27.86 14.30 5.31
N LYS A 73 28.34 13.37 6.16
CA LYS A 73 29.22 13.65 7.30
C LYS A 73 30.70 13.38 7.00
N ASN A 74 30.99 12.73 5.88
CA ASN A 74 32.32 12.61 5.28
C ASN A 74 32.47 13.65 4.17
#